data_AF-A0A3D1VNW2-F1
#
_entry.id   AF-A0A3D1VNW2-F1
#
_cell.length_a   1.000
_cell.length_b   1.000
_cell.length_c   1.000
_cell.angle_alpha   90.00
_cell.angle_beta   90.00
_cell.angle_gamma   90.00
#
_symmetry.space_group_name_H-M   'P 1'
#
loop_
_entity.id
_entity.type
_entity.pdbx_description
1 polymer ?
#
loop_
_entity_poly.entity_id
_entity_poly.type
_entity_poly.pdbx_seq_one_letter_code
_entity_poly.pdbx_strand_id
1 'polypeptide(L)'
;GLAGNFMGNYAAASFSKIFLYQDWTWMDVLLIGFLVGFAAQMGDLVESTWKRGAGAKDSSPSPLIPGHGGLLDRIDSLLFATPVFYCYLHFVHGFN
;
A
#
# COMPACT_ATOMS: atom_id res chain seq x y z
N GLY A 1 1.94 -8.16 8.62
CA GLY A 1 1.44 -7.66 9.91
C GLY A 1 1.71 -6.17 10.02
N LEU A 2 0.92 -5.44 10.82
CA LEU A 2 0.89 -3.97 10.83
C LEU A 2 2.26 -3.31 11.02
N ALA A 3 3.07 -3.80 11.99
CA ALA A 3 4.42 -3.27 12.21
C ALA A 3 5.34 -3.45 10.99
N GLY A 4 5.27 -4.61 10.32
CA GLY A 4 6.05 -4.87 9.11
C GLY A 4 5.63 -4.00 7.92
N ASN A 5 4.34 -3.68 7.80
CA ASN A 5 3.84 -2.77 6.77
C ASN A 5 4.43 -1.35 6.95
N PHE A 6 4.32 -0.79 8.16
CA PHE A 6 4.90 0.54 8.43
C PHE A 6 6.42 0.56 8.27
N MET A 7 7.15 -0.44 8.78
CA MET A 7 8.60 -0.52 8.60
C MET A 7 8.99 -0.59 7.12
N GLY A 8 8.28 -1.40 6.32
CA GLY A 8 8.49 -1.50 4.88
C GLY A 8 8.26 -0.17 4.16
N ASN A 9 7.19 0.54 4.50
CA ASN A 9 6.88 1.83 3.87
C ASN A 9 7.87 2.93 4.25
N TYR A 10 8.33 2.99 5.50
CA TYR A 10 9.36 3.95 5.88
C TYR A 10 10.70 3.65 5.21
N ALA A 11 11.06 2.36 5.06
CA ALA A 11 12.24 1.96 4.32
C ALA A 11 12.13 2.33 2.83
N ALA A 12 10.99 2.06 2.21
CA ALA A 12 10.72 2.42 0.82
C ALA A 12 10.74 3.94 0.61
N ALA A 13 10.08 4.72 1.47
CA ALA A 13 10.06 6.18 1.40
C ALA A 13 11.47 6.78 1.61
N SER A 14 12.26 6.22 2.53
CA SER A 14 13.65 6.62 2.73
C SER A 14 14.51 6.32 1.50
N PHE A 15 14.32 5.15 0.89
CA PHE A 15 14.96 4.78 -0.37
C PHE A 15 14.58 5.75 -1.50
N SER A 16 13.28 6.03 -1.67
CA SER A 16 12.78 7.00 -2.66
C SER A 16 13.39 8.38 -2.48
N LYS A 17 13.52 8.88 -1.24
CA LYS A 17 14.22 10.15 -0.97
C LYS A 17 15.68 10.11 -1.40
N ILE A 18 16.42 9.05 -1.07
CA ILE A 18 17.87 8.99 -1.35
C ILE A 18 18.15 8.93 -2.86
N PHE A 19 17.31 8.20 -3.62
CA PHE A 19 17.59 7.89 -5.02
C PHE A 19 16.76 8.67 -6.04
N LEU A 20 15.50 9.00 -5.74
CA LEU A 20 14.55 9.58 -6.71
C LEU A 20 14.22 11.05 -6.37
N TYR A 21 14.01 11.35 -5.10
CA TYR A 21 13.48 12.63 -4.63
C TYR A 21 14.40 13.25 -3.58
N GLN A 22 15.60 13.65 -3.99
CA GLN A 22 16.65 14.15 -3.08
C GLN A 22 16.27 15.46 -2.38
N ASP A 23 15.39 16.24 -2.99
CA ASP A 23 14.90 17.52 -2.46
C ASP A 23 13.81 17.34 -1.39
N TRP A 24 13.26 16.13 -1.22
CA TRP A 24 12.23 15.89 -0.21
C TRP A 24 12.81 15.95 1.20
N THR A 25 12.04 16.53 2.10
CA THR A 25 12.39 16.61 3.52
C THR A 25 12.19 15.27 4.20
N TRP A 26 12.82 15.09 5.36
CA TRP A 26 12.56 13.91 6.20
C TRP A 26 11.13 13.89 6.76
N MET A 27 10.46 15.06 6.86
CA MET A 27 9.04 15.11 7.23
C MET A 27 8.18 14.49 6.12
N ASP A 28 8.56 14.67 4.86
CA ASP A 28 7.82 14.10 3.73
C ASP A 28 7.90 12.58 3.73
N VAL A 29 9.07 12.02 4.07
CA VAL A 29 9.26 10.57 4.27
C VAL A 29 8.36 10.02 5.39
N LEU A 30 8.23 10.75 6.49
CA LEU A 30 7.38 10.34 7.62
C LEU A 30 5.89 10.40 7.24
N LEU A 31 5.46 11.50 6.63
CA LEU A 31 4.06 11.69 6.23
C LEU A 31 3.64 10.66 5.18
N ILE A 32 4.46 10.46 4.16
CA ILE A 32 4.12 9.55 3.06
C ILE A 32 4.15 8.09 3.52
N GLY A 33 5.13 7.71 4.34
CA GLY A 33 5.20 6.37 4.93
C GLY A 33 3.99 6.06 5.81
N PHE A 34 3.51 7.06 6.56
CA PHE A 34 2.29 6.93 7.36
C PHE A 34 1.03 6.83 6.50
N LEU A 35 0.83 7.77 5.57
CA LEU A 35 -0.38 7.84 4.75
C LEU A 35 -0.53 6.63 3.83
N VAL A 36 0.55 6.24 3.14
CA VAL A 36 0.56 5.06 2.26
C VAL A 36 0.39 3.79 3.08
N GLY A 37 1.05 3.67 4.24
CA GLY A 37 0.90 2.50 5.10
C GLY A 37 -0.49 2.35 5.67
N PHE A 38 -1.12 3.46 6.06
CA PHE A 38 -2.50 3.46 6.52
C PHE A 38 -3.47 3.07 5.40
N ALA A 39 -3.32 3.65 4.20
CA ALA A 39 -4.15 3.33 3.05
C ALA A 39 -4.02 1.85 2.61
N ALA A 40 -2.79 1.33 2.55
CA ALA A 40 -2.54 -0.08 2.25
C ALA A 40 -3.19 -1.01 3.29
N GLN A 41 -3.09 -0.67 4.58
CA GLN A 41 -3.71 -1.44 5.64
C GLN A 41 -5.25 -1.43 5.55
N MET A 42 -5.85 -0.32 5.12
CA MET A 42 -7.28 -0.25 4.84
C MET A 42 -7.67 -1.10 3.63
N GLY A 43 -6.88 -1.10 2.57
CA GLY A 43 -7.07 -1.96 1.39
C GLY A 43 -7.17 -3.44 1.77
N ASP A 44 -6.21 -3.93 2.55
CA ASP A 44 -6.21 -5.31 3.07
C ASP A 44 -7.49 -5.64 3.86
N LEU A 45 -8.02 -4.68 4.63
CA LEU A 45 -9.25 -4.87 5.41
C LEU A 45 -10.50 -4.89 4.53
N VAL A 46 -10.57 -4.01 3.54
CA VAL A 46 -11.67 -3.96 2.55
C VAL A 46 -11.71 -5.28 1.80
N GLU A 47 -10.57 -5.75 1.33
CA GLU A 47 -10.46 -7.03 0.65
C GLU A 47 -10.88 -8.20 1.55
N SER A 48 -10.40 -8.24 2.80
CA SER A 48 -10.81 -9.30 3.74
C SER A 48 -12.33 -9.32 3.98
N THR A 49 -12.97 -8.15 3.95
CA THR A 49 -14.42 -7.99 4.11
C THR A 49 -15.16 -8.40 2.85
N TRP A 50 -14.64 -8.03 1.67
CA TRP A 50 -15.19 -8.44 0.38
C TRP A 50 -15.13 -9.96 0.20
N LYS A 51 -14.00 -10.58 0.56
CA LYS A 51 -13.82 -12.04 0.56
C LYS A 51 -14.87 -12.74 1.44
N ARG A 52 -15.24 -12.14 2.58
CA ARG A 52 -16.32 -12.64 3.47
C ARG A 52 -17.71 -12.43 2.88
N GLY A 53 -17.97 -11.28 2.26
CA GLY A 53 -19.26 -10.95 1.64
C GLY A 53 -19.58 -11.78 0.39
N ALA A 54 -18.56 -12.17 -0.37
CA ALA A 54 -18.70 -12.99 -1.57
C ALA A 54 -18.98 -14.48 -1.28
N GLY A 55 -19.10 -14.90 -0.02
CA GLY A 55 -19.36 -16.29 0.35
C GLY A 55 -18.18 -17.25 0.08
N ALA A 56 -17.01 -16.73 -0.32
CA ALA A 56 -15.77 -17.48 -0.50
C ALA A 56 -15.09 -17.78 0.86
N LYS A 57 -15.89 -18.25 1.83
CA LYS A 57 -15.46 -18.41 3.21
C LYS A 57 -14.51 -19.60 3.40
N ASP A 58 -14.59 -20.63 2.56
CA ASP A 58 -13.71 -21.79 2.66
C ASP A 58 -13.43 -22.37 1.26
N SER A 59 -12.14 -22.59 0.98
CA SER A 59 -11.60 -23.32 -0.17
C SER A 59 -11.59 -22.56 -1.50
N SER A 60 -10.38 -22.17 -1.92
CA SER A 60 -9.94 -22.72 -3.21
C SER A 60 -9.53 -24.17 -2.92
N PRO A 61 -10.32 -25.21 -3.26
CA PRO A 61 -9.79 -26.55 -3.35
C PRO A 61 -9.09 -26.64 -4.72
N SER A 62 -7.77 -26.44 -4.72
CA SER A 62 -6.85 -26.86 -5.80
C SER A 62 -7.05 -26.14 -7.17
N PRO A 63 -6.11 -26.32 -8.12
CA PRO A 63 -4.95 -25.47 -8.26
C PRO A 63 -5.00 -24.78 -9.63
N LEU A 64 -5.53 -23.56 -9.72
CA LEU A 64 -5.38 -22.82 -10.97
C LEU A 64 -4.20 -21.85 -10.96
N ILE A 65 -3.72 -21.39 -9.80
CA ILE A 65 -2.39 -20.76 -9.66
C ILE A 65 -1.84 -21.02 -8.23
N PRO A 66 -0.98 -22.04 -8.02
CA PRO A 66 -0.35 -22.26 -6.73
C PRO A 66 0.65 -21.13 -6.46
N GLY A 67 0.37 -20.29 -5.46
CA GLY A 67 1.28 -19.23 -4.98
C GLY A 67 0.85 -17.78 -5.24
N HIS A 68 -0.30 -17.52 -5.87
CA HIS A 68 -0.77 -16.16 -6.21
C HIS A 68 -1.89 -15.60 -5.32
N GLY A 69 -2.12 -16.19 -4.14
CA GLY A 69 -3.11 -15.74 -3.13
C GLY A 69 -2.73 -14.43 -2.43
N GLY A 70 -2.12 -13.51 -3.18
CA GLY A 70 -1.65 -12.21 -2.75
C GLY A 70 -1.49 -11.22 -3.91
N LEU A 71 -1.84 -11.59 -5.16
CA LEU A 71 -1.83 -10.61 -6.25
C LEU A 71 -3.02 -9.66 -6.16
N LEU A 72 -4.21 -10.18 -5.83
CA LEU A 72 -5.38 -9.35 -5.55
C LEU A 72 -5.11 -8.46 -4.31
N ASP A 73 -4.57 -9.01 -3.21
CA ASP A 73 -4.19 -8.20 -2.04
C ASP A 73 -3.15 -7.11 -2.37
N ARG A 74 -2.21 -7.39 -3.27
CA ARG A 74 -1.23 -6.38 -3.75
C ARG A 74 -1.87 -5.33 -4.65
N ILE A 75 -2.78 -5.72 -5.53
CA ILE A 75 -3.45 -4.80 -6.45
C ILE A 75 -4.40 -3.87 -5.67
N ASP A 76 -5.14 -4.40 -4.70
CA ASP A 76 -6.07 -3.61 -3.90
C ASP A 76 -5.33 -2.62 -2.99
N SER A 77 -4.28 -3.07 -2.30
CA SER A 77 -3.44 -2.17 -1.50
C SER A 77 -2.75 -1.09 -2.35
N LEU A 78 -2.29 -1.42 -3.57
CA LEU A 78 -1.79 -0.44 -4.55
C LEU A 78 -2.89 0.55 -4.99
N LEU A 79 -4.09 0.07 -5.28
CA LEU A 79 -5.23 0.90 -5.69
C LEU A 79 -5.60 1.95 -4.64
N PHE A 80 -5.45 1.65 -3.35
CA PHE A 80 -5.63 2.63 -2.28
C PHE A 80 -4.40 3.50 -2.04
N ALA A 81 -3.19 2.94 -2.17
CA ALA A 81 -1.94 3.67 -1.96
C ALA A 81 -1.66 4.72 -3.05
N THR A 82 -1.91 4.39 -4.31
CA THR A 82 -1.62 5.26 -5.47
C THR A 82 -2.33 6.61 -5.42
N PRO A 83 -3.66 6.72 -5.22
CA PRO A 83 -4.33 8.03 -5.15
C PRO A 83 -3.88 8.85 -3.94
N VAL A 84 -3.57 8.20 -2.81
CA VAL A 84 -3.04 8.89 -1.61
C VAL A 84 -1.66 9.48 -1.88
N PHE A 85 -0.78 8.69 -2.50
CA PHE A 85 0.55 9.16 -2.92
C PHE A 85 0.44 10.30 -3.94
N TYR A 86 -0.42 10.17 -4.94
CA TYR A 86 -0.66 11.21 -5.95
C TYR A 86 -1.20 12.51 -5.33
N CYS A 87 -2.19 12.42 -4.45
CA CYS A 87 -2.72 13.59 -3.74
C CYS A 87 -1.63 14.28 -2.93
N TYR A 88 -0.80 13.52 -2.21
CA TYR A 88 0.31 14.07 -1.44
C TYR A 88 1.29 14.84 -2.33
N LEU A 89 1.70 14.23 -3.44
CA LEU A 89 2.56 14.88 -4.43
C LEU A 89 1.96 16.16 -5.00
N HIS A 90 0.68 16.11 -5.38
CA HIS A 90 -0.03 17.23 -5.97
C HIS A 90 -0.17 18.42 -4.99
N PHE A 91 -0.54 18.16 -3.73
CA PHE A 91 -0.78 19.23 -2.75
C PHE A 91 0.48 19.75 -2.06
N VAL A 92 1.48 18.89 -1.83
CA VAL A 92 2.69 19.27 -1.04
C VAL A 92 3.83 19.70 -1.95
N HIS A 93 4.10 18.93 -3.00
CA HIS A 93 5.22 19.22 -3.91
C HIS A 93 4.78 19.97 -5.16
N GLY A 94 3.48 20.14 -5.39
CA GLY A 94 2.96 20.89 -6.54
C GLY A 94 3.44 20.28 -7.84
N PHE A 95 2.86 19.14 -8.24
CA PHE A 95 3.04 18.61 -9.59
C PHE A 95 2.51 19.65 -10.60
N ASN A 96 3.41 20.48 -11.13
CA ASN A 96 3.21 21.27 -12.35
C ASN A 96 3.72 20.48 -13.55
#